data_AF-A0A350U3B5-F1
#
_entry.id   AF-A0A350U3B5-F1
#
_cell.length_a   1.000
_cell.length_b   1.000
_cell.length_c   1.000
_cell.angle_alpha   90.00
_cell.angle_beta   90.00
_cell.angle_gamma   90.00
#
_symmetry.space_group_name_H-M   'P 1'
#
loop_
_entity.id
_entity.type
_entity.pdbx_description
1 polymer ?
#
loop_
_entity_poly.entity_id
_entity_poly.type
_entity_poly.pdbx_seq_one_letter_code
_entity_poly.pdbx_strand_id
1 'polypeptide(L)'
;MSAVRWTGPANPIDEAVPRRLIESGRTIGIFYIESPATRQLLQKMRTGDYGHLVIASSIIRPAALVAGARRDAARDAWHHGVPGGRGPGGHGGSGFRRRGGRPPAQDPGQEARRRQVRDLYRRFANGCARHGLGSEAVAALWDMMESFAGYSFCKAHSASYALVSYRLAWMKAWYPGYFICSVINNGGGFYGTQTYVDEAARLGYKLLPPCVNQGGADYAVAALPSPAAPEKQPAPDKPAIRAGLR
;
A
#
# COMPACT_ATOMS: atom_id res chain seq x y z
N MET A 1 -11.42 -13.27 35.29
CA MET A 1 -11.02 -12.46 34.12
C MET A 1 -10.26 -11.24 34.61
N SER A 2 -8.93 -11.29 34.67
CA SER A 2 -8.13 -10.10 34.97
C SER A 2 -8.14 -9.20 33.73
N ALA A 3 -8.84 -8.07 33.81
CA ALA A 3 -8.83 -7.07 32.75
C ALA A 3 -7.39 -6.60 32.52
N VAL A 4 -6.88 -6.79 31.31
CA VAL A 4 -5.62 -6.19 30.89
C VAL A 4 -5.80 -4.68 31.00
N ARG A 5 -5.17 -4.05 32.00
CA ARG A 5 -5.16 -2.59 32.12
C ARG A 5 -4.26 -2.05 31.03
N TRP A 6 -4.80 -1.15 30.21
CA TRP A 6 -4.03 -0.41 29.23
C TRP A 6 -3.13 0.59 29.98
N THR A 7 -1.82 0.38 29.91
CA THR A 7 -0.79 1.26 30.50
C THR A 7 0.08 1.92 29.44
N GLY A 8 -0.35 1.88 28.17
CA GLY A 8 0.31 2.52 27.05
C GLY A 8 0.16 4.04 27.07
N PRO A 9 0.95 4.79 26.29
CA PRO A 9 0.80 6.22 26.19
C PRO A 9 -0.46 6.62 25.42
N ALA A 10 -0.94 7.83 25.68
CA ALA A 10 -2.15 8.42 25.10
C ALA A 10 -2.27 8.26 23.57
N ASN A 11 -1.15 8.28 22.85
CA ASN A 11 -1.12 8.22 21.39
C ASN A 11 0.05 7.36 20.86
N PRO A 12 -0.24 6.22 20.20
CA PRO A 12 0.79 5.33 19.62
C PRO A 12 1.67 5.97 18.54
N ILE A 13 1.25 7.09 17.95
CA ILE A 13 1.99 7.81 16.90
C ILE A 13 3.26 8.44 17.44
N ASP A 14 3.25 8.84 18.71
CA ASP A 14 4.34 9.62 19.32
C ASP A 14 5.46 8.72 19.88
N GLU A 15 5.33 7.40 19.74
CA GLU A 15 6.27 6.43 20.29
C GLU A 15 7.40 6.04 19.33
N ALA A 16 8.60 5.93 19.89
CA ALA A 16 9.79 5.51 19.15
C ALA A 16 9.77 4.02 18.76
N VAL A 17 9.15 3.15 19.57
CA VAL A 17 9.21 1.69 19.34
C VAL A 17 8.41 1.27 18.10
N PRO A 18 7.14 1.66 17.92
CA PRO A 18 6.39 1.37 16.69
C PRO A 18 7.03 2.02 15.46
N ARG A 19 7.55 3.24 15.60
CA ARG A 19 8.29 3.93 14.53
C ARG A 19 9.49 3.11 14.05
N ARG A 20 10.34 2.64 14.96
CA ARG A 20 11.51 1.80 14.61
C ARG A 20 11.10 0.46 14.00
N LEU A 21 9.98 -0.12 14.44
CA LEU A 21 9.44 -1.34 13.85
C LEU A 21 9.05 -1.11 12.39
N ILE A 22 8.34 -0.02 12.11
CA ILE A 22 7.92 0.38 10.75
C ILE A 22 9.14 0.67 9.88
N GLU A 23 10.08 1.49 10.37
CA GLU A 23 11.32 1.84 9.69
C GLU A 23 12.14 0.60 9.28
N SER A 24 12.21 -0.41 10.16
CA SER A 24 12.92 -1.66 9.88
C SER A 24 12.21 -2.57 8.87
N GLY A 25 10.99 -2.25 8.45
CA GLY A 25 10.18 -3.11 7.56
C GLY A 25 9.73 -4.43 8.21
N ARG A 26 9.75 -4.53 9.55
CA ARG A 26 9.29 -5.71 10.30
C ARG A 26 7.77 -5.72 10.48
N THR A 27 7.05 -5.48 9.39
CA THR A 27 5.62 -5.14 9.38
C THR A 27 4.70 -6.27 8.93
N ILE A 28 5.18 -7.53 8.86
CA ILE A 28 4.32 -8.70 8.57
C ILE A 28 3.12 -8.73 9.53
N GLY A 29 1.92 -8.90 9.00
CA GLY A 29 0.65 -8.88 9.75
C GLY A 29 0.11 -7.48 10.02
N ILE A 30 0.84 -6.40 9.68
CA ILE A 30 0.37 -5.03 9.85
C ILE A 30 -0.35 -4.59 8.59
N PHE A 31 -1.64 -4.26 8.76
CA PHE A 31 -2.50 -3.75 7.70
C PHE A 31 -1.80 -2.69 6.85
N TYR A 32 -1.99 -2.79 5.53
CA TYR A 32 -1.55 -1.83 4.51
C TYR A 32 -0.05 -1.76 4.23
N ILE A 33 0.80 -2.18 5.20
CA ILE A 33 2.26 -2.00 5.11
C ILE A 33 3.07 -3.29 5.20
N GLU A 34 2.44 -4.46 5.04
CA GLU A 34 3.13 -5.76 5.13
C GLU A 34 3.69 -6.31 3.81
N SER A 35 3.30 -5.75 2.65
CA SER A 35 3.75 -6.26 1.35
C SER A 35 5.28 -6.15 1.17
N PRO A 36 5.93 -7.02 0.36
CA PRO A 36 7.37 -6.94 0.11
C PRO A 36 7.82 -5.57 -0.42
N ALA A 37 7.07 -4.99 -1.35
CA ALA A 37 7.37 -3.69 -1.94
C ALA A 37 7.26 -2.57 -0.89
N THR A 38 6.22 -2.60 -0.06
CA THR A 38 6.04 -1.62 1.02
C THR A 38 7.16 -1.70 2.04
N ARG A 39 7.52 -2.91 2.47
CA ARG A 39 8.60 -3.14 3.43
C ARG A 39 9.94 -2.64 2.92
N GLN A 40 10.26 -2.90 1.66
CA GLN A 40 11.49 -2.39 1.03
C GLN A 40 11.47 -0.86 0.93
N LEU A 41 10.32 -0.26 0.60
CA LEU A 41 10.20 1.20 0.56
C LEU A 41 10.45 1.80 1.96
N LEU A 42 9.81 1.28 3.00
CA LEU A 42 9.98 1.76 4.37
C LEU A 42 11.45 1.69 4.83
N GLN A 43 12.15 0.59 4.53
CA GLN A 43 13.58 0.44 4.83
C GLN A 43 14.44 1.47 4.08
N LYS A 44 14.14 1.74 2.81
CA LYS A 44 14.85 2.74 2.00
C LYS A 44 14.58 4.17 2.47
N MET A 45 13.36 4.44 2.93
CA MET A 45 13.00 5.76 3.47
C MET A 45 13.75 6.09 4.76
N ARG A 46 14.22 5.07 5.51
CA ARG A 46 14.95 5.24 6.79
C ARG A 46 14.22 6.13 7.80
N THR A 47 12.90 6.19 7.67
CA THR A 47 12.02 6.81 8.66
C THR A 47 10.70 6.05 8.67
N GLY A 48 10.19 5.85 9.88
CA GLY A 48 8.91 5.20 10.11
C GLY A 48 7.83 6.14 10.63
N ASP A 49 8.04 7.46 10.72
CA ASP A 49 7.07 8.39 11.32
C ASP A 49 5.72 8.43 10.57
N TYR A 50 4.67 8.89 11.26
CA TYR A 50 3.31 8.89 10.73
C TYR A 50 3.17 9.70 9.45
N GLY A 51 3.80 10.88 9.34
CA GLY A 51 3.72 11.71 8.14
C GLY A 51 4.31 11.01 6.92
N HIS A 52 5.46 10.36 7.11
CA HIS A 52 6.09 9.57 6.05
C HIS A 52 5.29 8.31 5.71
N LEU A 53 4.60 7.70 6.66
CA LEU A 53 3.72 6.57 6.38
C LEU A 53 2.52 7.00 5.52
N VAL A 54 1.96 8.18 5.76
CA VAL A 54 0.93 8.78 4.88
C VAL A 54 1.46 8.95 3.46
N ILE A 55 2.68 9.46 3.31
CA ILE A 55 3.31 9.63 1.99
C ILE A 55 3.57 8.27 1.32
N ALA A 56 4.22 7.34 2.02
CA ALA A 56 4.57 6.01 1.51
C ALA A 56 3.33 5.25 1.02
N SER A 57 2.26 5.31 1.80
CA SER A 57 1.01 4.66 1.47
C SER A 57 0.26 5.31 0.30
N SER A 58 0.55 6.57 0.01
CA SER A 58 0.03 7.27 -1.16
C SER A 58 0.77 6.88 -2.46
N ILE A 59 2.02 6.43 -2.36
CA ILE A 59 2.90 6.11 -3.50
C ILE A 59 2.70 4.66 -4.00
N ILE A 60 2.44 3.72 -3.09
CA ILE A 60 2.36 2.29 -3.44
C ILE A 60 1.01 1.98 -4.08
N ARG A 61 0.95 2.05 -5.41
CA ARG A 61 -0.21 1.65 -6.22
C ARG A 61 0.20 0.92 -7.51
N PRO A 62 -0.57 -0.09 -7.97
CA PRO A 62 -0.36 -0.71 -9.29
C PRO A 62 -0.42 0.32 -10.44
N ALA A 63 -1.29 1.33 -10.32
CA ALA A 63 -1.48 2.36 -11.33
C ALA A 63 -0.25 3.29 -11.50
N ALA A 64 0.50 3.58 -10.43
CA ALA A 64 1.68 4.43 -10.50
C ALA A 64 2.83 3.74 -11.28
N LEU A 65 2.95 2.42 -11.15
CA LEU A 65 3.95 1.61 -11.85
C LEU A 65 3.62 1.48 -13.35
N VAL A 66 2.34 1.31 -13.70
CA VAL A 66 1.90 1.19 -15.10
C VAL A 66 1.86 2.53 -15.84
N ALA A 67 1.58 3.63 -15.14
CA ALA A 67 1.54 4.97 -15.74
C ALA A 67 2.94 5.53 -16.07
N GLY A 68 3.97 5.18 -15.28
CA GLY A 68 5.37 5.53 -15.60
C GLY A 68 5.80 4.91 -16.94
N ALA A 69 5.57 3.61 -17.11
CA ALA A 69 5.90 2.90 -18.35
C ALA A 69 5.14 3.43 -19.58
N ARG A 70 3.89 3.90 -19.42
CA ARG A 70 3.13 4.52 -20.51
C ARG A 70 3.62 5.93 -20.88
N ARG A 71 4.20 6.66 -19.93
CA ARG A 71 4.74 8.02 -20.16
C ARG A 71 6.04 7.99 -20.92
N ASP A 72 6.93 7.05 -20.64
CA ASP A 72 8.19 6.91 -21.39
C ASP A 72 7.89 6.61 -22.86
N ALA A 73 6.97 5.67 -23.12
CA ALA A 73 6.50 5.36 -24.47
C ALA A 73 5.80 6.54 -25.17
N ALA A 74 4.99 7.33 -24.46
CA ALA A 74 4.32 8.49 -25.04
C ALA A 74 5.30 9.65 -25.28
N ARG A 75 6.27 9.86 -24.40
CA ARG A 75 7.26 10.93 -24.52
C ARG A 75 8.28 10.63 -25.63
N ASP A 76 8.69 9.37 -25.79
CA ASP A 76 9.53 8.92 -26.91
C ASP A 76 8.80 9.07 -28.26
N ALA A 77 7.48 8.79 -28.30
CA ALA A 77 6.65 9.00 -29.49
C ALA A 77 6.46 10.49 -29.85
N TRP A 78 6.65 11.42 -28.92
CA TRP A 78 6.57 12.86 -29.15
C TRP A 78 7.92 13.47 -29.57
N HIS A 79 9.05 12.92 -29.11
CA HIS A 79 10.39 13.41 -29.51
C HIS A 79 10.89 12.80 -30.82
N HIS A 80 10.46 11.58 -31.17
CA HIS A 80 10.67 11.00 -32.49
C HIS A 80 9.51 11.39 -33.39
N GLY A 81 9.57 12.62 -33.92
CA GLY A 81 8.60 13.14 -34.87
C GLY A 81 8.25 12.11 -35.96
N VAL A 82 6.95 11.97 -36.24
CA VAL A 82 6.43 11.20 -37.36
C VAL A 82 7.22 11.58 -38.62
N PRO A 83 7.94 10.66 -39.29
CA PRO A 83 8.60 11.00 -40.54
C PRO A 83 7.53 11.25 -41.61
N GLY A 84 7.31 12.54 -41.92
CA GLY A 84 6.57 12.98 -43.09
C GLY A 84 7.26 12.50 -44.37
N GLY A 85 6.47 12.02 -45.32
CA GLY A 85 6.94 11.29 -46.49
C GLY A 85 7.73 12.09 -47.53
N ARG A 86 8.54 11.34 -48.28
CA ARG A 86 8.89 11.58 -49.69
C ARG A 86 9.46 10.28 -50.28
N GLY A 87 8.91 9.82 -51.41
CA GLY A 87 9.41 8.66 -52.16
C GLY A 87 10.74 8.97 -52.87
N PRO A 88 11.43 7.94 -53.40
CA PRO A 88 11.27 7.72 -54.85
C PRO A 88 11.19 6.24 -55.29
N GLY A 89 10.60 6.08 -56.48
CA GLY A 89 10.60 4.98 -57.44
C GLY A 89 11.20 3.61 -57.10
N GLY A 90 10.41 2.57 -57.32
CA GLY A 90 10.87 1.18 -57.46
C GLY A 90 9.71 0.26 -57.81
N HIS A 91 9.74 -0.31 -59.01
CA HIS A 91 8.75 -1.22 -59.58
C HIS A 91 8.53 -2.50 -58.76
N GLY A 92 7.30 -3.04 -58.75
CA GLY A 92 7.02 -4.41 -58.33
C GLY A 92 5.63 -4.57 -57.75
N GLY A 93 4.78 -5.34 -58.43
CA GLY A 93 3.35 -5.44 -58.12
C GLY A 93 3.00 -6.26 -56.89
N SER A 94 1.92 -5.89 -56.22
CA SER A 94 0.76 -6.76 -55.95
C SER A 94 -0.34 -5.91 -55.33
N GLY A 95 -1.52 -5.93 -55.95
CA GLY A 95 -2.66 -5.16 -55.51
C GLY A 95 -3.25 -5.74 -54.23
N PHE A 96 -2.96 -5.13 -53.09
CA PHE A 96 -3.76 -5.31 -51.87
C PHE A 96 -4.67 -4.10 -51.70
N ARG A 97 -5.91 -4.25 -52.17
CA ARG A 97 -6.97 -3.25 -52.06
C ARG A 97 -7.29 -3.05 -50.56
N ARG A 98 -6.79 -1.97 -49.95
CA ARG A 98 -7.17 -1.57 -48.58
C ARG A 98 -8.69 -1.37 -48.55
N ARG A 99 -9.44 -2.34 -48.00
CA ARG A 99 -10.82 -2.12 -47.59
C ARG A 99 -10.81 -0.92 -46.63
N GLY A 100 -11.57 0.11 -46.96
CA GLY A 100 -11.82 1.25 -46.08
C GLY A 100 -12.51 0.75 -44.81
N GLY A 101 -11.70 0.45 -43.79
CA GLY A 101 -12.18 0.25 -42.44
C GLY A 101 -12.68 1.58 -41.92
N ARG A 102 -13.94 1.62 -41.49
CA ARG A 102 -14.52 2.73 -40.72
C ARG A 102 -13.54 3.05 -39.57
N PRO A 103 -13.20 4.33 -39.31
CA PRO A 103 -12.40 4.66 -38.14
C PRO A 103 -13.07 4.04 -36.90
N PRO A 104 -12.28 3.53 -35.93
CA PRO A 104 -12.85 2.89 -34.75
C PRO A 104 -13.86 3.83 -34.11
N ALA A 105 -15.05 3.32 -33.82
CA ALA A 105 -16.11 4.09 -33.17
C ALA A 105 -15.55 4.70 -31.88
N GLN A 106 -15.71 6.01 -31.73
CA GLN A 106 -15.25 6.70 -30.53
C GLN A 106 -16.06 6.17 -29.35
N ASP A 107 -15.36 5.67 -28.33
CA ASP A 107 -15.98 5.17 -27.10
C ASP A 107 -16.77 6.32 -26.43
N PRO A 108 -18.11 6.22 -26.33
CA PRO A 108 -18.96 7.29 -25.80
C PRO A 108 -18.56 7.73 -24.38
N GLY A 109 -18.02 6.81 -23.57
CA GLY A 109 -17.54 7.11 -22.22
C GLY A 109 -16.29 7.99 -22.20
N GLN A 110 -15.38 7.80 -23.18
CA GLN A 110 -14.19 8.63 -23.31
C GLN A 110 -14.51 10.03 -23.82
N GLU A 111 -15.50 10.16 -24.70
CA GLU A 111 -15.92 11.45 -25.23
C GLU A 111 -16.61 12.32 -24.16
N ALA A 112 -17.49 11.72 -23.35
CA ALA A 112 -18.11 12.41 -22.21
C ALA A 112 -17.06 12.93 -21.21
N ARG A 113 -16.05 12.12 -20.89
CA ARG A 113 -14.93 12.51 -20.02
C ARG A 113 -14.11 13.65 -20.63
N ARG A 114 -13.79 13.60 -21.92
CA ARG A 114 -13.07 14.68 -22.64
C ARG A 114 -13.86 15.99 -22.62
N ARG A 115 -15.18 15.94 -22.77
CA ARG A 115 -16.06 17.11 -22.67
C ARG A 115 -16.03 17.72 -21.27
N GLN A 116 -16.08 16.89 -20.23
CA GLN A 116 -16.02 17.32 -18.85
C GLN A 116 -14.69 18.02 -18.52
N VAL A 117 -13.56 17.43 -18.93
CA VAL A 117 -12.22 18.03 -18.71
C VAL A 117 -12.10 19.38 -19.42
N ARG A 118 -12.64 19.51 -20.64
CA ARG A 118 -12.64 20.78 -21.38
C ARG A 118 -13.46 21.87 -20.69
N ASP A 119 -14.60 21.51 -20.11
CA ASP A 119 -15.42 22.45 -19.34
C ASP A 119 -14.70 22.93 -18.07
N LEU A 120 -14.02 22.03 -17.37
CA LEU A 120 -13.19 22.37 -16.21
C LEU A 120 -12.04 23.31 -16.58
N TYR A 121 -11.34 23.07 -17.70
CA TYR A 121 -10.28 23.96 -18.17
C TYR A 121 -10.80 25.37 -18.43
N ARG A 122 -11.95 25.51 -19.09
CA ARG A 122 -12.56 26.83 -19.35
C ARG A 122 -12.85 27.59 -18.05
N ARG A 123 -13.43 26.91 -17.05
CA ARG A 123 -13.73 27.53 -15.74
C ARG A 123 -12.45 27.93 -15.01
N PHE A 124 -11.43 27.07 -15.03
CA PHE A 124 -10.12 27.33 -14.44
C PHE A 124 -9.45 28.55 -15.09
N ALA A 125 -9.34 28.56 -16.43
CA ALA A 125 -8.72 29.65 -17.17
C ALA A 125 -9.43 30.99 -16.94
N ASN A 126 -10.77 30.99 -16.94
CA ASN A 126 -11.55 32.19 -16.62
C ASN A 126 -11.33 32.67 -15.19
N GLY A 127 -11.20 31.75 -14.23
CA GLY A 127 -10.86 32.08 -12.84
C GLY A 127 -9.48 32.71 -12.73
N CYS A 128 -8.47 32.09 -13.33
CA CYS A 128 -7.09 32.59 -13.33
C CYS A 128 -6.95 33.97 -14.01
N ALA A 129 -7.65 34.18 -15.12
CA ALA A 129 -7.67 35.47 -15.81
C ALA A 129 -8.23 36.60 -14.92
N ARG A 130 -9.26 36.31 -14.11
CA ARG A 130 -9.80 37.28 -13.12
C ARG A 130 -8.80 37.63 -12.01
N HIS A 131 -7.81 36.78 -11.77
CA HIS A 131 -6.72 37.01 -10.82
C HIS A 131 -5.44 37.56 -11.47
N GLY A 132 -5.50 37.98 -12.74
CA GLY A 132 -4.38 38.62 -13.44
C GLY A 132 -3.30 37.67 -13.96
N LEU A 133 -3.57 36.36 -14.02
CA LEU A 133 -2.62 35.39 -14.57
C LEU A 133 -2.65 35.39 -16.10
N GLY A 134 -1.47 35.48 -16.72
CA GLY A 134 -1.31 35.37 -18.17
C GLY A 134 -1.64 33.96 -18.69
N SER A 135 -2.09 33.87 -19.95
CA SER A 135 -2.54 32.62 -20.57
C SER A 135 -1.48 31.51 -20.59
N GLU A 136 -0.20 31.88 -20.71
CA GLU A 136 0.92 30.94 -20.66
C GLU A 136 1.07 30.29 -19.28
N ALA A 137 0.98 31.09 -18.21
CA ALA A 137 1.04 30.59 -16.83
C ALA A 137 -0.16 29.68 -16.51
N VAL A 138 -1.34 30.02 -17.03
CA VAL A 138 -2.55 29.19 -16.88
C VAL A 138 -2.40 27.84 -17.57
N ALA A 139 -1.88 27.82 -18.79
CA ALA A 139 -1.63 26.58 -19.52
C ALA A 139 -0.60 25.71 -18.79
N ALA A 140 0.51 26.28 -18.32
CA ALA A 140 1.54 25.55 -17.58
C ALA A 140 1.02 24.97 -16.25
N LEU A 141 0.21 25.72 -15.51
CA LEU A 141 -0.44 25.23 -14.29
C LEU A 141 -1.41 24.10 -14.57
N TRP A 142 -2.21 24.24 -15.63
CA TRP A 142 -3.15 23.20 -16.03
C TRP A 142 -2.42 21.92 -16.43
N ASP A 143 -1.37 22.02 -17.25
CA ASP A 143 -0.55 20.86 -17.63
C ASP A 143 0.06 20.19 -16.41
N MET A 144 0.55 20.95 -15.44
CA MET A 144 1.03 20.39 -14.17
C MET A 144 -0.08 19.64 -13.42
N MET A 145 -1.28 20.22 -13.31
CA MET A 145 -2.42 19.60 -12.63
C MET A 145 -2.94 18.35 -13.37
N GLU A 146 -3.07 18.40 -14.69
CA GLU A 146 -3.50 17.27 -15.52
C GLU A 146 -2.46 16.16 -15.49
N SER A 147 -1.19 16.54 -15.50
CA SER A 147 -0.12 15.61 -15.22
C SER A 147 -0.39 14.96 -13.86
N PHE A 148 -0.66 15.71 -12.78
CA PHE A 148 -0.80 15.20 -11.41
C PHE A 148 -2.07 14.39 -11.14
N ALA A 149 -3.14 14.66 -11.87
CA ALA A 149 -4.45 14.07 -11.66
C ALA A 149 -4.43 12.53 -11.72
N GLY A 150 -3.62 11.96 -12.62
CA GLY A 150 -3.46 10.50 -12.76
C GLY A 150 -2.81 9.79 -11.57
N TYR A 151 -2.19 10.53 -10.66
CA TYR A 151 -1.50 10.02 -9.47
C TYR A 151 -1.96 10.67 -8.16
N SER A 152 -2.97 11.54 -8.21
CA SER A 152 -3.50 12.19 -7.02
C SER A 152 -4.07 11.16 -6.01
N PHE A 153 -3.75 11.37 -4.73
CA PHE A 153 -4.22 10.54 -3.61
C PHE A 153 -4.88 11.44 -2.57
N CYS A 154 -6.04 11.03 -2.04
CA CYS A 154 -6.70 11.74 -0.94
C CYS A 154 -5.92 11.61 0.37
N LYS A 155 -5.24 12.68 0.79
CA LYS A 155 -4.43 12.70 2.02
C LYS A 155 -5.20 12.22 3.26
N ALA A 156 -6.48 12.59 3.39
CA ALA A 156 -7.31 12.18 4.52
C ALA A 156 -7.54 10.66 4.56
N HIS A 157 -7.73 10.03 3.40
CA HIS A 157 -7.87 8.58 3.29
C HIS A 157 -6.56 7.84 3.60
N SER A 158 -5.42 8.41 3.20
CA SER A 158 -4.12 7.83 3.51
C SER A 158 -3.83 7.94 5.01
N ALA A 159 -4.14 9.09 5.61
CA ALA A 159 -4.01 9.35 7.04
C ALA A 159 -4.82 8.34 7.88
N SER A 160 -6.07 8.06 7.53
CA SER A 160 -6.88 7.10 8.29
C SER A 160 -6.30 5.68 8.26
N TYR A 161 -5.79 5.22 7.12
CA TYR A 161 -5.15 3.90 7.03
C TYR A 161 -3.79 3.86 7.74
N ALA A 162 -2.96 4.90 7.59
CA ALA A 162 -1.70 5.02 8.30
C ALA A 162 -1.90 4.97 9.83
N LEU A 163 -2.99 5.55 10.34
CA LEU A 163 -3.31 5.54 11.78
C LEU A 163 -3.61 4.12 12.27
N VAL A 164 -4.37 3.34 11.50
CA VAL A 164 -4.65 1.93 11.81
C VAL A 164 -3.34 1.12 11.78
N SER A 165 -2.51 1.29 10.74
CA SER A 165 -1.21 0.63 10.64
C SER A 165 -0.31 0.95 11.84
N TYR A 166 -0.32 2.20 12.32
CA TYR A 166 0.44 2.62 13.50
C TYR A 166 -0.04 1.93 14.78
N ARG A 167 -1.35 1.86 14.99
CA ARG A 167 -1.95 1.16 16.14
C ARG A 167 -1.61 -0.34 16.12
N LEU A 168 -1.61 -0.96 14.95
CA LEU A 168 -1.21 -2.37 14.79
C LEU A 168 0.30 -2.55 15.00
N ALA A 169 1.14 -1.62 14.53
CA ALA A 169 2.57 -1.63 14.81
C ALA A 169 2.86 -1.54 16.32
N TRP A 170 2.08 -0.73 17.02
CA TRP A 170 2.12 -0.64 18.47
C TRP A 170 1.75 -1.95 19.16
N MET A 171 0.63 -2.56 18.74
CA MET A 171 0.22 -3.87 19.27
C MET A 171 1.29 -4.94 18.99
N LYS A 172 1.89 -4.93 17.80
CA LYS A 172 2.97 -5.85 17.44
C LYS A 172 4.23 -5.62 18.26
N ALA A 173 4.56 -4.37 18.58
CA ALA A 173 5.73 -4.02 19.38
C ALA A 173 5.59 -4.48 20.84
N TRP A 174 4.44 -4.20 21.46
CA TRP A 174 4.24 -4.38 22.90
C TRP A 174 3.55 -5.71 23.26
N TYR A 175 2.71 -6.23 22.37
CA TYR A 175 1.96 -7.48 22.56
C TYR A 175 2.08 -8.42 21.35
N PRO A 176 3.30 -8.74 20.87
CA PRO A 176 3.51 -9.46 19.62
C PRO A 176 2.79 -10.80 19.52
N GLY A 177 2.71 -11.56 20.62
CA GLY A 177 2.03 -12.86 20.66
C GLY A 177 0.53 -12.75 20.48
N TYR A 178 -0.12 -11.83 21.21
CA TYR A 178 -1.56 -11.58 21.04
C TYR A 178 -1.85 -11.02 19.65
N PHE A 179 -1.03 -10.08 19.18
CA PHE A 179 -1.16 -9.51 17.85
C PHE A 179 -1.11 -10.58 16.74
N ILE A 180 -0.09 -11.44 16.74
CA ILE A 180 0.07 -12.43 15.67
C ILE A 180 -1.00 -13.52 15.74
N CYS A 181 -1.43 -13.94 16.95
CA CYS A 181 -2.59 -14.80 17.11
C CYS A 181 -3.84 -14.17 16.52
N SER A 182 -4.11 -12.89 16.81
CA SER A 182 -5.25 -12.17 16.23
C SER A 182 -5.18 -12.06 14.71
N VAL A 183 -4.00 -11.83 14.13
CA VAL A 183 -3.80 -11.82 12.66
C VAL A 183 -4.14 -13.18 12.06
N ILE A 184 -3.59 -14.27 12.61
CA ILE A 184 -3.85 -15.63 12.15
C ILE A 184 -5.35 -15.95 12.27
N ASN A 185 -5.94 -15.60 13.41
CA ASN A 185 -7.33 -15.92 13.70
C ASN A 185 -8.33 -15.17 12.82
N ASN A 186 -7.93 -14.00 12.31
CA ASN A 186 -8.69 -13.20 11.34
C ASN A 186 -8.47 -13.65 9.87
N GLY A 187 -7.84 -14.81 9.65
CA GLY A 187 -7.58 -15.31 8.30
C GLY A 187 -6.34 -14.71 7.62
N GLY A 188 -5.52 -13.95 8.35
CA GLY A 188 -4.29 -13.37 7.84
C GLY A 188 -4.48 -12.03 7.14
N GLY A 189 -3.84 -11.89 5.97
CA GLY A 189 -3.59 -10.62 5.29
C GLY A 189 -2.95 -10.86 3.92
N PHE A 190 -1.82 -10.21 3.64
CA PHE A 190 -1.09 -10.35 2.37
C PHE A 190 -0.55 -11.77 2.10
N TYR A 191 -0.08 -12.44 3.15
CA TYR A 191 0.51 -13.79 3.08
C TYR A 191 -0.48 -14.88 3.54
N GLY A 192 -0.14 -16.15 3.23
CA GLY A 192 -0.86 -17.30 3.78
C GLY A 192 -0.54 -17.56 5.25
N THR A 193 -1.39 -18.35 5.93
CA THR A 193 -1.32 -18.62 7.37
C THR A 193 0.08 -19.02 7.86
N GLN A 194 0.76 -19.91 7.13
CA GLN A 194 2.08 -20.40 7.50
C GLN A 194 3.10 -19.27 7.69
N THR A 195 3.05 -18.20 6.87
CA THR A 195 3.98 -17.07 7.00
C THR A 195 3.80 -16.32 8.32
N TYR A 196 2.58 -16.23 8.85
CA TYR A 196 2.33 -15.62 10.15
C TYR A 196 2.73 -16.54 11.31
N VAL A 197 2.59 -17.85 11.14
CA VAL A 197 3.14 -18.85 12.07
C VAL A 197 4.67 -18.74 12.13
N ASP A 198 5.33 -18.62 10.98
CA ASP A 198 6.78 -18.42 10.91
C ASP A 198 7.20 -17.04 11.46
N GLU A 199 6.36 -16.01 11.31
CA GLU A 199 6.56 -14.71 11.97
C GLU A 199 6.50 -14.85 13.49
N ALA A 200 5.56 -15.62 14.04
CA ALA A 200 5.49 -15.87 15.47
C ALA A 200 6.78 -16.53 15.99
N ALA A 201 7.33 -17.50 15.26
CA ALA A 201 8.64 -18.08 15.57
C ALA A 201 9.78 -17.04 15.49
N ARG A 202 9.80 -16.18 14.46
CA ARG A 202 10.80 -15.09 14.31
C ARG A 202 10.68 -14.02 15.40
N LEU A 203 9.49 -13.84 15.98
CA LEU A 203 9.25 -13.01 17.16
C LEU A 203 9.71 -13.68 18.47
N GLY A 204 10.20 -14.92 18.40
CA GLY A 204 10.77 -15.68 19.53
C GLY A 204 9.75 -16.50 20.31
N TYR A 205 8.57 -16.77 19.76
CA TYR A 205 7.56 -17.60 20.42
C TYR A 205 7.79 -19.08 20.12
N LYS A 206 7.73 -19.92 21.15
CA LYS A 206 7.65 -21.36 21.00
C LYS A 206 6.26 -21.72 20.45
N LEU A 207 6.21 -22.50 19.37
CA LEU A 207 4.96 -22.99 18.79
C LEU A 207 4.62 -24.36 19.36
N LEU A 208 3.42 -24.50 19.90
CA LEU A 208 2.86 -25.74 20.40
C LEU A 208 1.81 -26.27 19.43
N PRO A 209 1.76 -27.58 19.19
CA PRO A 209 0.72 -28.17 18.36
C PRO A 209 -0.67 -27.98 18.98
N PRO A 210 -1.74 -28.15 18.18
CA PRO A 210 -3.10 -28.21 18.69
C PRO A 210 -3.21 -29.31 19.74
N CYS A 211 -3.99 -29.05 20.80
CA CYS A 211 -4.16 -29.99 21.90
C CYS A 211 -5.62 -29.99 22.35
N VAL A 212 -6.28 -31.15 22.34
CA VAL A 212 -7.69 -31.29 22.71
C VAL A 212 -7.95 -30.85 24.15
N ASN A 213 -6.99 -31.08 25.06
CA ASN A 213 -7.15 -30.80 26.49
C ASN A 213 -6.80 -29.35 26.90
N GLN A 214 -5.99 -28.66 26.09
CA GLN A 214 -5.41 -27.36 26.45
C GLN A 214 -5.59 -26.28 25.36
N GLY A 215 -6.20 -26.63 24.24
CA GLY A 215 -6.39 -25.78 23.07
C GLY A 215 -7.87 -25.45 22.84
N GLY A 216 -8.11 -24.29 22.23
CA GLY A 216 -9.40 -23.93 21.68
C GLY A 216 -9.42 -24.02 20.15
N ALA A 217 -10.50 -23.52 19.54
CA ALA A 217 -10.58 -23.40 18.09
C ALA A 217 -9.51 -22.45 17.52
N ASP A 218 -9.14 -21.42 18.28
CA ASP A 218 -8.25 -20.34 17.86
C ASP A 218 -6.79 -20.53 18.30
N TYR A 219 -5.87 -19.91 17.56
CA TYR A 219 -4.50 -19.73 18.03
C TYR A 219 -4.51 -18.83 19.27
N ALA A 220 -3.81 -19.26 20.31
CA ALA A 220 -3.78 -18.53 21.58
C ALA A 220 -2.38 -18.52 22.18
N VAL A 221 -2.05 -17.43 22.86
CA VAL A 221 -0.90 -17.40 23.77
C VAL A 221 -1.21 -18.37 24.91
N ALA A 222 -0.40 -19.42 25.06
CA ALA A 222 -0.55 -20.40 26.13
C ALA A 222 -0.46 -19.66 27.47
N ALA A 223 -1.43 -19.92 28.36
CA ALA A 223 -1.48 -19.24 29.65
C ALA A 223 -0.13 -19.34 30.38
N LEU A 224 0.37 -18.22 30.86
CA LEU A 224 1.42 -18.22 31.87
C LEU A 224 0.94 -19.08 33.06
N PRO A 225 1.80 -19.87 33.70
CA PRO A 225 1.39 -20.65 34.85
C PRO A 225 0.75 -19.74 35.91
N SER A 226 -0.50 -20.02 36.27
CA SER A 226 -1.14 -19.52 37.50
C SER A 226 -0.38 -20.10 38.70
N PRO A 227 -0.20 -19.39 39.84
CA PRO A 227 0.68 -19.80 40.92
C PRO A 227 0.08 -20.97 41.71
N ALA A 228 0.26 -22.18 41.19
CA ALA A 228 0.07 -23.44 41.91
C ALA A 228 0.71 -24.61 41.12
N ALA A 229 2.03 -24.58 40.90
CA ALA A 229 2.78 -25.78 40.57
C ALA A 229 4.25 -25.60 40.98
N PRO A 230 4.88 -26.64 41.55
CA PRO A 230 6.17 -26.51 42.19
C PRO A 230 7.30 -26.31 41.18
N GLU A 231 8.25 -25.52 41.63
CA GLU A 231 9.52 -25.13 41.05
C GLU A 231 10.31 -26.30 40.43
N LYS A 232 10.68 -26.15 39.15
CA LYS A 232 11.95 -26.55 38.48
C LYS A 232 11.78 -26.71 36.96
N GLN A 233 11.49 -25.62 36.27
CA GLN A 233 11.87 -25.43 34.87
C GLN A 233 12.16 -23.94 34.70
N PRO A 234 13.30 -23.53 34.11
CA PRO A 234 13.48 -22.12 33.77
C PRO A 234 12.32 -21.75 32.84
N ALA A 235 11.46 -20.84 33.29
CA ALA A 235 10.34 -20.37 32.50
C ALA A 235 10.89 -19.84 31.18
N PRO A 236 10.28 -20.17 30.03
CA PRO A 236 10.71 -19.55 28.78
C PRO A 236 10.53 -18.04 28.91
N ASP A 237 11.52 -17.25 28.48
CA ASP A 237 11.51 -15.76 28.52
C ASP A 237 10.27 -15.15 27.82
N LYS A 238 9.59 -15.93 26.97
CA LYS A 238 8.32 -15.60 26.34
C LYS A 238 7.33 -16.76 26.50
N PRO A 239 6.03 -16.49 26.71
CA PRO A 239 5.01 -17.53 26.69
C PRO A 239 4.99 -18.21 25.31
N ALA A 240 4.51 -19.46 25.26
CA ALA A 240 4.35 -20.17 24.00
C ALA A 240 3.05 -19.75 23.27
N ILE A 241 2.97 -20.01 21.97
CA ILE A 241 1.73 -19.92 21.18
C ILE A 241 1.26 -21.32 20.88
N ARG A 242 0.00 -21.63 21.19
CA ARG A 242 -0.66 -22.88 20.86
C ARG A 242 -1.48 -22.71 19.59
N ALA A 243 -1.32 -23.64 18.65
CA ALA A 243 -2.14 -23.70 17.46
C ALA A 243 -3.61 -24.06 17.80
N GLY A 244 -4.54 -23.45 17.07
CA GLY A 244 -5.97 -23.77 17.18
C GLY A 244 -6.30 -25.14 16.61
N LEU A 245 -7.46 -25.69 17.01
CA LEU A 245 -7.96 -27.00 16.55
C LEU A 245 -8.74 -26.96 15.22
N ARG A 246 -8.92 -25.78 14.63
CA ARG A 246 -9.69 -25.57 13.39
C ARG A 246 -8.84 -25.71 12.13
#